data_AF-F6AAT8-F1
#
_entry.id   AF-F6AAT8-F1
#
_cell.length_a   1.000
_cell.length_b   1.000
_cell.length_c   1.000
_cell.angle_alpha   90.00
_cell.angle_beta   90.00
_cell.angle_gamma   90.00
#
_symmetry.space_group_name_H-M   'P 1'
#
loop_
_entity.id
_entity.type
_entity.pdbx_description
1 polymer ?
#
loop_
_entity_poly.entity_id
_entity_poly.type
_entity_poly.pdbx_seq_one_letter_code
_entity_poly.pdbx_strand_id
1 'polypeptide(L)'
;MKPTSSTTPLVHLVDTPCWYHGSASKFQDWQVPPPRKDPLLVAHTAIFFTTERDFASRAGREVSVSSIKPESKILDCTIRSDGLEKLRLKTSQHATGELFENFKEEYWYPGWISGDVLRPIANTSGISYLKSLISKQAHLANLSTEDAWTMIQHNATRGLIEHICQCAASLGFDGIFGHEVDRHSHSTKTLARPWLAIFNRSAISAPNWLD
;
A
#
# COMPACT_ATOMS: atom_id res chain seq x y z
N MET A 1 -25.14 12.14 7.47
CA MET A 1 -24.36 11.59 8.60
C MET A 1 -22.91 11.47 8.16
N LYS A 2 -21.99 12.24 8.77
CA LYS A 2 -20.55 12.04 8.55
C LYS A 2 -20.14 10.73 9.24
N PRO A 3 -19.36 9.83 8.62
CA PRO A 3 -18.75 8.74 9.35
C PRO A 3 -17.70 9.35 10.28
N THR A 4 -17.93 9.24 11.58
CA THR A 4 -16.90 9.47 12.59
C THR A 4 -16.00 8.24 12.61
N SER A 5 -15.02 8.16 11.69
CA SER A 5 -13.85 7.33 11.98
C SER A 5 -13.02 8.12 12.98
N SER A 6 -13.01 7.70 14.25
CA SER A 6 -11.98 8.14 15.17
C SER A 6 -10.66 7.56 14.65
N THR A 7 -9.96 8.32 13.82
CA THR A 7 -8.60 7.97 13.39
C THR A 7 -7.74 8.02 14.64
N THR A 8 -7.47 6.86 15.24
CA THR A 8 -6.49 6.74 16.32
C THR A 8 -5.13 7.17 15.74
N PRO A 9 -4.51 8.24 16.26
CA PRO A 9 -3.21 8.67 15.77
C PRO A 9 -2.17 7.55 15.89
N LEU A 10 -1.28 7.42 14.91
CA LEU A 10 -0.27 6.36 14.84
C LEU A 10 0.57 6.25 16.12
N VAL A 11 0.83 7.37 16.80
CA VAL A 11 1.63 7.43 18.04
C VAL A 11 1.09 6.50 19.14
N HIS A 12 -0.21 6.23 19.19
CA HIS A 12 -0.80 5.33 20.18
C HIS A 12 -0.68 3.84 19.81
N LEU A 13 -0.19 3.53 18.61
CA LEU A 13 -0.06 2.18 18.08
C LEU A 13 1.42 1.72 18.03
N VAL A 14 2.35 2.58 18.45
CA VAL A 14 3.76 2.26 18.64
C VAL A 14 3.90 1.38 19.88
N ASP A 15 4.79 0.38 19.81
CA ASP A 15 5.04 -0.62 20.86
C ASP A 15 3.81 -1.44 21.28
N THR A 16 2.72 -1.33 20.51
CA THR A 16 1.46 -2.04 20.76
C THR A 16 1.33 -3.19 19.77
N PRO A 17 1.09 -4.44 20.25
CA PRO A 17 0.89 -5.59 19.37
C PRO A 17 -0.51 -5.53 18.74
N CYS A 18 -0.63 -4.70 17.70
CA CYS A 18 -1.88 -4.48 16.99
C CYS A 18 -1.74 -4.51 15.46
N TRP A 19 -0.55 -4.83 14.93
CA TRP A 19 -0.32 -4.85 13.48
C TRP A 19 -0.41 -6.28 12.95
N TYR A 20 -1.54 -6.59 12.31
CA TYR A 20 -1.83 -7.91 11.77
C TYR A 20 -1.36 -8.07 10.32
N HIS A 21 -0.87 -9.25 10.01
CA HIS A 21 -0.49 -9.67 8.66
C HIS A 21 -0.98 -11.09 8.39
N GLY A 22 -1.63 -11.30 7.25
CA GLY A 22 -2.05 -12.63 6.79
C GLY A 22 -1.05 -13.24 5.82
N SER A 23 -0.69 -14.49 6.04
CA SER A 23 0.24 -15.27 5.23
C SER A 23 -0.30 -16.67 4.93
N ALA A 24 0.23 -17.30 3.88
CA ALA A 24 -0.06 -18.70 3.56
C ALA A 24 0.66 -19.68 4.50
N SER A 25 1.73 -19.23 5.17
CA SER A 25 2.55 -20.05 6.06
C SER A 25 3.16 -19.22 7.18
N LYS A 26 3.40 -19.86 8.33
CA LYS A 26 4.16 -19.30 9.45
C LYS A 26 5.65 -19.19 9.11
N PHE A 27 6.34 -18.20 9.68
CA PHE A 27 7.79 -17.99 9.57
C PHE A 27 8.32 -17.28 10.82
N GLN A 28 9.63 -17.34 11.04
CA GLN A 28 10.24 -16.78 12.26
C GLN A 28 10.59 -15.30 12.13
N ASP A 29 10.99 -14.86 10.94
CA ASP A 29 11.48 -13.50 10.70
C ASP A 29 10.88 -12.87 9.45
N TRP A 30 10.71 -11.56 9.52
CA TRP A 30 10.31 -10.75 8.37
C TRP A 30 11.44 -10.64 7.35
N GLN A 31 11.10 -10.86 6.09
CA GLN A 31 11.99 -10.59 4.97
C GLN A 31 11.56 -9.31 4.26
N VAL A 32 12.50 -8.37 4.10
CA VAL A 32 12.28 -7.11 3.39
C VAL A 32 13.39 -6.92 2.36
N PRO A 33 13.06 -6.85 1.05
CA PRO A 33 11.73 -7.03 0.47
C PRO A 33 11.22 -8.47 0.64
N PRO A 34 9.88 -8.70 0.68
CA PRO A 34 9.33 -10.04 0.78
C PRO A 34 9.59 -10.88 -0.49
N PRO A 35 9.59 -12.22 -0.40
CA PRO A 35 9.71 -13.10 -1.56
C PRO A 35 8.68 -12.81 -2.65
N ARG A 36 9.14 -12.84 -3.90
CA ARG A 36 8.24 -12.68 -5.05
C ARG A 36 7.37 -13.92 -5.22
N LYS A 37 6.05 -13.75 -5.08
CA LYS A 37 5.05 -14.82 -5.25
C LYS A 37 4.70 -15.10 -6.72
N ASP A 38 4.70 -14.07 -7.56
CA ASP A 38 4.27 -14.15 -8.96
C ASP A 38 5.22 -13.35 -9.88
N PRO A 39 5.82 -13.99 -10.91
CA PRO A 39 6.72 -13.32 -11.86
C PRO A 39 6.01 -12.34 -12.81
N LEU A 40 4.69 -12.40 -12.93
CA LEU A 40 3.88 -11.50 -13.76
C LEU A 40 3.46 -10.23 -13.00
N LEU A 41 3.55 -10.25 -11.67
CA LEU A 41 3.18 -9.13 -10.82
C LEU A 41 4.39 -8.30 -10.40
N VAL A 42 4.19 -6.99 -10.24
CA VAL A 42 5.17 -6.10 -9.62
C VAL A 42 5.54 -6.66 -8.25
N ALA A 43 6.85 -6.80 -8.00
CA ALA A 43 7.37 -7.32 -6.74
C ALA A 43 7.20 -6.29 -5.62
N HIS A 44 6.82 -6.76 -4.43
CA HIS A 44 6.68 -5.89 -3.28
C HIS A 44 8.04 -5.49 -2.71
N THR A 45 8.16 -4.24 -2.27
CA THR A 45 9.32 -3.67 -1.60
C THR A 45 9.13 -3.54 -0.09
N ALA A 46 7.87 -3.59 0.36
CA ALA A 46 7.47 -3.47 1.75
C ALA A 46 6.65 -4.70 2.20
N ILE A 47 6.54 -4.86 3.52
CA ILE A 47 5.59 -5.75 4.17
C ILE A 47 4.38 -4.91 4.60
N PHE A 48 3.18 -5.43 4.35
CA PHE A 48 1.94 -4.71 4.63
C PHE A 48 1.21 -5.30 5.85
N PHE A 49 0.71 -4.40 6.69
CA PHE A 49 -0.02 -4.71 7.90
C PHE A 49 -1.31 -3.88 7.98
N THR A 50 -2.22 -4.32 8.82
CA THR A 50 -3.45 -3.60 9.17
C THR A 50 -3.74 -3.77 10.66
N THR A 51 -4.49 -2.87 11.28
CA THR A 51 -4.95 -3.06 12.67
C THR A 51 -6.20 -3.94 12.78
N GLU A 52 -6.74 -4.39 11.64
CA GLU A 52 -7.99 -5.15 11.59
C GLU A 52 -7.72 -6.64 11.28
N ARG A 53 -7.80 -7.50 12.29
CA ARG A 53 -7.52 -8.96 12.17
C ARG A 53 -8.31 -9.63 11.05
N ASP A 54 -9.61 -9.34 10.94
CA ASP A 54 -10.49 -9.94 9.93
C ASP A 54 -10.16 -9.47 8.49
N PHE A 55 -9.52 -8.32 8.36
CA PHE A 55 -9.01 -7.87 7.07
C PHE A 55 -7.70 -8.59 6.72
N ALA A 56 -6.80 -8.73 7.70
CA ALA A 56 -5.55 -9.46 7.53
C ALA A 56 -5.76 -10.92 7.12
N SER A 57 -6.74 -11.61 7.71
CA SER A 57 -7.02 -13.04 7.44
C SER A 57 -7.45 -13.35 6.00
N ARG A 58 -7.75 -12.32 5.20
CA ARG A 58 -8.05 -12.47 3.77
C ARG A 58 -6.82 -12.58 2.90
N ALA A 59 -5.67 -12.08 3.38
CA ALA A 59 -4.40 -12.21 2.68
C ALA A 59 -3.78 -13.62 2.85
N GLY A 60 -4.20 -14.36 3.88
CA GLY A 60 -3.73 -15.71 4.16
C GLY A 60 -4.35 -16.30 5.43
N ARG A 61 -4.34 -17.64 5.51
CA ARG A 61 -4.95 -18.40 6.61
C ARG A 61 -4.24 -18.20 7.95
N GLU A 62 -2.93 -18.02 7.91
CA GLU A 62 -2.11 -17.79 9.08
C GLU A 62 -2.03 -16.29 9.35
N VAL A 63 -2.43 -15.85 10.55
CA VAL A 63 -2.38 -14.44 10.92
C VAL A 63 -1.35 -14.24 12.02
N SER A 64 -0.39 -13.33 11.80
CA SER A 64 0.53 -12.88 12.83
C SER A 64 0.14 -11.49 13.33
N VAL A 65 0.51 -11.17 14.57
CA VAL A 65 0.50 -9.82 15.12
C VAL A 65 1.94 -9.35 15.36
N SER A 66 2.18 -8.05 15.23
CA SER A 66 3.46 -7.40 15.48
C SER A 66 3.28 -6.00 16.06
N SER A 67 4.37 -5.43 16.59
CA SER A 67 4.43 -4.07 17.12
C SER A 67 5.44 -3.24 16.32
N ILE A 68 5.12 -1.97 16.06
CA ILE A 68 6.11 -0.99 15.58
C ILE A 68 7.10 -0.73 16.71
N LYS A 69 8.41 -0.73 16.42
CA LYS A 69 9.42 -0.44 17.43
C LYS A 69 9.52 1.07 17.73
N PRO A 70 9.73 1.50 18.98
CA PRO A 70 9.75 2.92 19.37
C PRO A 70 10.71 3.81 18.58
N GLU A 71 11.85 3.29 18.14
CA GLU A 71 12.89 4.01 17.40
C GLU A 71 12.59 4.21 15.91
N SER A 72 11.51 3.62 15.42
CA SER A 72 11.16 3.59 13.98
C SER A 72 10.67 4.93 13.48
N LYS A 73 11.12 5.32 12.28
CA LYS A 73 10.65 6.53 11.59
C LYS A 73 9.49 6.20 10.67
N ILE A 74 8.30 6.05 11.23
CA ILE A 74 7.09 5.83 10.43
C ILE A 74 6.46 7.17 10.08
N LEU A 75 6.26 7.42 8.79
CA LEU A 75 5.51 8.60 8.33
C LEU A 75 4.01 8.33 8.43
N ASP A 76 3.32 9.06 9.32
CA ASP A 76 1.86 9.09 9.36
C ASP A 76 1.34 10.01 8.24
N CYS A 77 0.86 9.42 7.15
CA CYS A 77 0.35 10.16 6.01
C CYS A 77 -1.08 10.69 6.22
N THR A 78 -1.73 10.34 7.34
CA THR A 78 -3.07 10.84 7.69
C THR A 78 -3.03 12.20 8.38
N ILE A 79 -1.84 12.70 8.69
CA ILE A 79 -1.59 14.00 9.32
C ILE A 79 -0.80 14.88 8.35
N ARG A 80 -1.21 16.15 8.18
CA ARG A 80 -0.46 17.12 7.37
C ARG A 80 0.89 17.38 8.03
N SER A 81 1.97 17.16 7.28
CA SER A 81 3.34 17.37 7.74
C SER A 81 4.26 17.68 6.56
N ASP A 82 5.42 18.29 6.84
CA ASP A 82 6.47 18.51 5.84
C ASP A 82 6.97 17.19 5.23
N GLY A 83 6.96 16.11 6.01
CA GLY A 83 7.34 14.77 5.54
C GLY A 83 6.40 14.26 4.45
N LEU A 84 5.10 14.45 4.64
CA LEU A 84 4.07 14.06 3.66
C LEU A 84 4.19 14.86 2.36
N GLU A 85 4.47 16.15 2.46
CA GLU A 85 4.64 17.01 1.28
C GLU A 85 5.94 16.70 0.54
N LYS A 86 7.04 16.45 1.25
CA LYS A 86 8.29 15.96 0.64
C LYS A 86 8.08 14.64 -0.10
N LEU A 87 7.28 13.72 0.46
CA LEU A 87 6.93 12.48 -0.21
C LEU A 87 6.12 12.74 -1.49
N ARG A 88 5.13 13.64 -1.45
CA ARG A 88 4.35 14.02 -2.63
C ARG A 88 5.23 14.56 -3.76
N LEU A 89 6.09 15.53 -3.44
CA LEU A 89 6.98 16.15 -4.43
C LEU A 89 7.97 15.13 -5.01
N LYS A 90 8.51 14.23 -4.17
CA LYS A 90 9.43 13.19 -4.63
C LYS A 90 8.74 12.17 -5.53
N THR A 91 7.53 11.74 -5.16
CA THR A 91 6.76 10.79 -5.96
C THR A 91 6.31 11.39 -7.30
N SER A 92 5.95 12.68 -7.33
CA SER A 92 5.53 13.38 -8.55
C SER A 92 6.65 13.63 -9.56
N GLN A 93 7.92 13.63 -9.13
CA GLN A 93 9.08 13.86 -10.00
C GLN A 93 9.43 12.67 -10.90
N HIS A 94 8.81 11.50 -10.69
CA HIS A 94 9.04 10.33 -11.53
C HIS A 94 8.16 10.39 -12.80
N ALA A 95 8.56 9.73 -13.88
CA ALA A 95 7.79 9.69 -15.12
C ALA A 95 6.36 9.13 -14.93
N THR A 96 6.15 8.25 -13.94
CA THR A 96 4.80 7.78 -13.56
C THR A 96 4.00 8.82 -12.80
N GLY A 97 4.65 9.78 -12.15
CA GLY A 97 4.06 10.93 -11.47
C GLY A 97 3.21 11.80 -12.38
N GLU A 98 3.62 11.93 -13.65
CA GLU A 98 2.89 12.71 -14.66
C GLU A 98 1.66 11.98 -15.22
N LEU A 99 1.57 10.66 -15.05
CA LEU A 99 0.48 9.84 -15.59
C LEU A 99 -0.72 9.75 -14.64
N PHE A 100 -0.49 10.00 -13.35
CA PHE A 100 -1.48 9.81 -12.29
C PHE A 100 -1.75 11.11 -11.54
N GLU A 101 -3.03 11.45 -11.41
CA GLU A 101 -3.47 12.62 -10.66
C GLU A 101 -3.28 12.45 -9.14
N ASN A 102 -3.00 11.24 -8.67
CA ASN A 102 -2.76 10.90 -7.26
C ASN A 102 -1.89 11.91 -6.52
N PHE A 103 -0.88 12.45 -7.19
CA PHE A 103 0.15 13.30 -6.59
C PHE A 103 -0.20 14.80 -6.59
N LYS A 104 -1.36 15.20 -7.14
CA LYS A 104 -1.84 16.58 -7.02
C LYS A 104 -2.23 16.85 -5.57
N GLU A 105 -2.02 18.08 -5.10
CA GLU A 105 -2.21 18.45 -3.70
C GLU A 105 -3.63 18.17 -3.21
N GLU A 106 -4.64 18.44 -4.05
CA GLU A 106 -6.05 18.24 -3.76
C GLU A 106 -6.45 16.77 -3.58
N TYR A 107 -5.68 15.83 -4.14
CA TYR A 107 -5.94 14.40 -4.04
C TYR A 107 -5.04 13.70 -3.03
N TRP A 108 -3.80 14.19 -2.85
CA TRP A 108 -2.77 13.52 -2.06
C TRP A 108 -3.19 13.33 -0.60
N TYR A 109 -3.40 14.43 0.13
CA TYR A 109 -3.72 14.35 1.56
C TYR A 109 -5.09 13.72 1.83
N PRO A 110 -6.19 14.15 1.19
CA PRO A 110 -7.50 13.50 1.39
C PRO A 110 -7.48 12.01 1.02
N GLY A 111 -6.70 11.65 -0.02
CA GLY A 111 -6.56 10.29 -0.47
C GLY A 111 -5.87 9.36 0.53
N TRP A 112 -4.98 9.85 1.40
CA TRP A 112 -4.41 9.04 2.48
C TRP A 112 -5.41 8.73 3.61
N ILE A 113 -6.42 9.59 3.77
CA ILE A 113 -7.51 9.39 4.73
C ILE A 113 -8.57 8.47 4.15
N SER A 114 -8.96 8.67 2.88
CA SER A 114 -9.96 7.80 2.22
C SER A 114 -9.37 6.47 1.74
N GLY A 115 -8.06 6.40 1.58
CA GLY A 115 -7.32 5.30 0.96
C GLY A 115 -7.29 5.33 -0.58
N ASP A 116 -7.91 6.33 -1.21
CA ASP A 116 -7.90 6.44 -2.68
C ASP A 116 -6.54 6.87 -3.24
N VAL A 117 -5.61 7.39 -2.42
CA VAL A 117 -4.25 7.71 -2.87
C VAL A 117 -3.49 6.49 -3.39
N LEU A 118 -3.84 5.29 -2.94
CA LEU A 118 -3.25 4.03 -3.37
C LEU A 118 -3.89 3.48 -4.66
N ARG A 119 -4.86 4.20 -5.24
CA ARG A 119 -5.57 3.80 -6.47
C ARG A 119 -5.17 4.68 -7.64
N PRO A 120 -4.66 4.13 -8.73
CA PRO A 120 -4.28 4.93 -9.89
C PRO A 120 -5.46 5.74 -10.44
N ILE A 121 -5.34 7.07 -10.37
CA ILE A 121 -6.24 8.03 -11.02
C ILE A 121 -5.52 8.51 -12.27
N ALA A 122 -5.63 7.77 -13.36
CA ALA A 122 -4.92 8.09 -14.59
C ALA A 122 -5.55 9.30 -15.29
N ASN A 123 -4.72 10.28 -15.69
CA ASN A 123 -5.16 11.34 -16.60
C ASN A 123 -5.25 10.80 -18.05
N THR A 124 -5.63 11.65 -19.01
CA THR A 124 -5.78 11.24 -20.42
C THR A 124 -4.51 10.58 -21.00
N SER A 125 -3.33 11.10 -20.66
CA SER A 125 -2.05 10.53 -21.07
C SER A 125 -1.78 9.19 -20.39
N GLY A 126 -2.04 9.09 -19.09
CA GLY A 126 -1.97 7.84 -18.32
C GLY A 126 -2.89 6.75 -18.86
N ILE A 127 -4.13 7.08 -19.20
CA ILE A 127 -5.08 6.14 -19.82
C ILE A 127 -4.54 5.64 -21.16
N SER A 128 -4.02 6.53 -21.99
CA SER A 128 -3.44 6.17 -23.30
C SER A 128 -2.22 5.28 -23.15
N TYR A 129 -1.35 5.58 -22.18
CA TYR A 129 -0.19 4.76 -21.83
C TYR A 129 -0.60 3.37 -21.34
N LEU A 130 -1.57 3.26 -20.42
CA LEU A 130 -2.06 1.97 -19.94
C LEU A 130 -2.65 1.14 -21.09
N LYS A 131 -3.44 1.74 -21.98
CA LYS A 131 -3.99 1.07 -23.18
C LYS A 131 -2.90 0.52 -24.10
N SER A 132 -1.80 1.25 -24.30
CA SER A 132 -0.69 0.77 -25.14
C SER A 132 0.03 -0.41 -24.50
N LEU A 133 0.20 -0.40 -23.17
CA LEU A 133 0.73 -1.53 -22.42
C LEU A 133 -0.17 -2.77 -22.54
N ILE A 134 -1.50 -2.61 -22.51
CA ILE A 134 -2.45 -3.72 -22.64
C ILE A 134 -2.32 -4.41 -23.98
N SER A 135 -2.31 -3.64 -25.06
CA SER A 135 -2.14 -4.18 -26.41
C SER A 135 -0.82 -4.95 -26.53
N LYS A 136 0.28 -4.36 -26.03
CA LYS A 136 1.61 -4.98 -26.07
C LYS A 136 1.69 -6.26 -25.23
N GLN A 137 1.12 -6.25 -24.03
CA GLN A 137 1.23 -7.35 -23.09
C GLN A 137 0.30 -8.52 -23.45
N ALA A 138 -0.91 -8.26 -23.96
CA ALA A 138 -1.79 -9.30 -24.50
C ALA A 138 -1.08 -10.09 -25.62
N HIS A 139 -0.38 -9.36 -26.51
CA HIS A 139 0.39 -9.97 -27.59
C HIS A 139 1.60 -10.77 -27.10
N LEU A 140 2.36 -10.25 -26.12
CA LEU A 140 3.59 -10.90 -25.64
C LEU A 140 3.34 -12.10 -24.71
N ALA A 141 2.27 -12.07 -23.91
CA ALA A 141 1.98 -13.09 -22.91
C ALA A 141 0.94 -14.12 -23.38
N ASN A 142 0.46 -14.03 -24.63
CA ASN A 142 -0.61 -14.87 -25.18
C ASN A 142 -1.86 -14.91 -24.27
N LEU A 143 -2.20 -13.75 -23.71
CA LEU A 143 -3.35 -13.58 -22.81
C LEU A 143 -4.55 -13.04 -23.59
N SER A 144 -5.76 -13.32 -23.11
CA SER A 144 -6.94 -12.60 -23.58
C SER A 144 -6.80 -11.11 -23.24
N THR A 145 -7.47 -10.25 -24.00
CA THR A 145 -7.49 -8.80 -23.73
C THR A 145 -8.03 -8.50 -22.33
N GLU A 146 -8.97 -9.29 -21.82
CA GLU A 146 -9.58 -9.14 -20.50
C GLU A 146 -8.62 -9.52 -19.37
N ASP A 147 -7.87 -10.62 -19.54
CA ASP A 147 -6.84 -11.03 -18.58
C ASP A 147 -5.67 -10.03 -18.57
N ALA A 148 -5.26 -9.55 -19.75
CA ALA A 148 -4.23 -8.53 -19.89
C ALA A 148 -4.67 -7.20 -19.24
N TRP A 149 -5.93 -6.82 -19.39
CA TRP A 149 -6.52 -5.66 -18.74
C TRP A 149 -6.47 -5.79 -17.21
N THR A 150 -6.97 -6.91 -16.67
CA THR A 150 -7.01 -7.17 -15.22
C THR A 150 -5.60 -7.16 -14.63
N MET A 151 -4.64 -7.82 -15.29
CA MET A 151 -3.25 -7.86 -14.86
C MET A 151 -2.62 -6.46 -14.85
N ILE A 152 -2.89 -5.63 -15.86
CA ILE A 152 -2.32 -4.28 -15.93
C ILE A 152 -2.93 -3.35 -14.89
N GLN A 153 -4.23 -3.47 -14.60
CA GLN A 153 -4.84 -2.71 -13.49
C GLN A 153 -4.21 -3.09 -12.14
N HIS A 154 -4.00 -4.39 -11.89
CA HIS A 154 -3.28 -4.84 -10.70
C HIS A 154 -1.86 -4.31 -10.65
N ASN A 155 -1.11 -4.38 -11.76
CA ASN A 155 0.27 -3.91 -11.81
C ASN A 155 0.40 -2.39 -11.75
N ALA A 156 -0.57 -1.62 -12.26
CA ALA A 156 -0.60 -0.18 -12.11
C ALA A 156 -0.82 0.21 -10.63
N THR A 157 -1.75 -0.45 -9.95
CA THR A 157 -2.03 -0.22 -8.52
C THR A 157 -0.82 -0.59 -7.67
N ARG A 158 -0.27 -1.80 -7.86
CA ARG A 158 0.94 -2.22 -7.15
C ARG A 158 2.13 -1.32 -7.47
N GLY A 159 2.36 -1.01 -8.75
CA GLY A 159 3.45 -0.13 -9.16
C GLY A 159 3.36 1.26 -8.53
N LEU A 160 2.15 1.82 -8.38
CA LEU A 160 1.92 3.05 -7.64
C LEU A 160 2.32 2.92 -6.17
N ILE A 161 1.83 1.89 -5.48
CA ILE A 161 2.14 1.63 -4.07
C ILE A 161 3.64 1.46 -3.86
N GLU A 162 4.28 0.63 -4.69
CA GLU A 162 5.72 0.38 -4.60
C GLU A 162 6.55 1.65 -4.86
N HIS A 163 6.15 2.47 -5.84
CA HIS A 163 6.81 3.73 -6.11
C HIS A 163 6.73 4.69 -4.89
N ILE A 164 5.55 4.78 -4.27
CA ILE A 164 5.37 5.57 -3.04
C ILE A 164 6.26 5.03 -1.91
N CYS A 165 6.28 3.72 -1.68
CA CYS A 165 7.13 3.09 -0.66
C CYS A 165 8.61 3.33 -0.90
N GLN A 166 9.09 3.19 -2.14
CA GLN A 166 10.48 3.46 -2.53
C GLN A 166 10.84 4.93 -2.32
N CYS A 167 9.97 5.86 -2.70
CA CYS A 167 10.18 7.29 -2.44
C CYS A 167 10.27 7.58 -0.94
N ALA A 168 9.38 7.00 -0.12
CA ALA A 168 9.42 7.17 1.34
C ALA A 168 10.70 6.60 1.96
N ALA A 169 11.12 5.40 1.55
CA ALA A 169 12.37 4.79 1.99
C ALA A 169 13.58 5.67 1.63
N SER A 170 13.61 6.20 0.42
CA SER A 170 14.67 7.11 -0.04
C SER A 170 14.66 8.49 0.63
N LEU A 171 13.63 8.81 1.43
CA LEU A 171 13.56 9.99 2.29
C LEU A 171 14.02 9.68 3.73
N GLY A 172 14.39 8.43 4.02
CA GLY A 172 14.92 8.01 5.32
C GLY A 172 13.87 7.65 6.38
N PHE A 173 12.63 7.42 5.97
CA PHE A 173 11.63 6.76 6.82
C PHE A 173 11.96 5.26 6.96
N ASP A 174 11.22 4.51 7.77
CA ASP A 174 11.29 3.03 7.89
C ASP A 174 9.97 2.34 7.46
N GLY A 175 8.89 3.14 7.44
CA GLY A 175 7.58 2.74 6.97
C GLY A 175 6.68 3.95 6.76
N ILE A 176 5.50 3.70 6.20
CA ILE A 176 4.44 4.70 6.03
C ILE A 176 3.11 4.13 6.50
N PHE A 177 2.28 4.99 7.08
CA PHE A 177 0.95 4.66 7.58
C PHE A 177 -0.11 5.51 6.88
N GLY A 178 -1.24 4.88 6.58
CA GLY A 178 -2.41 5.53 6.00
C GLY A 178 -3.60 4.61 5.98
N HIS A 179 -4.48 4.79 4.99
CA HIS A 179 -5.58 3.87 4.76
C HIS A 179 -5.51 3.25 3.37
N GLU A 180 -6.09 2.06 3.24
CA GLU A 180 -6.38 1.42 1.97
C GLU A 180 -7.90 1.20 1.88
N VAL A 181 -8.44 1.33 0.68
CA VAL A 181 -9.85 1.07 0.47
C VAL A 181 -10.13 -0.42 0.30
N ASP A 182 -10.96 -0.96 1.17
CA ASP A 182 -11.49 -2.31 1.08
C ASP A 182 -12.76 -2.36 0.22
N ARG A 183 -12.68 -3.08 -0.92
CA ARG A 183 -13.82 -3.35 -1.82
C ARG A 183 -14.50 -4.69 -1.57
N HIS A 184 -13.90 -5.55 -0.75
CA HIS A 184 -14.28 -6.96 -0.70
C HIS A 184 -15.14 -7.30 0.52
N SER A 185 -15.12 -6.50 1.59
CA SER A 185 -15.93 -6.80 2.79
C SER A 185 -17.42 -6.52 2.60
N HIS A 186 -17.76 -5.46 1.88
CA HIS A 186 -19.14 -4.98 1.80
C HIS A 186 -19.43 -4.44 0.41
N SER A 187 -20.31 -5.10 -0.34
CA SER A 187 -20.74 -4.70 -1.69
C SER A 187 -21.41 -3.32 -1.74
N THR A 188 -21.76 -2.74 -0.59
CA THR A 188 -22.50 -1.48 -0.47
C THR A 188 -21.74 -0.37 0.26
N LYS A 189 -20.55 -0.64 0.82
CA LYS A 189 -19.77 0.34 1.58
C LYS A 189 -18.29 0.27 1.24
N THR A 190 -17.78 1.37 0.69
CA THR A 190 -16.35 1.65 0.57
C THR A 190 -15.81 2.00 1.96
N LEU A 191 -14.96 1.13 2.53
CA LEU A 191 -14.32 1.36 3.83
C LEU A 191 -12.84 1.69 3.63
N ALA A 192 -12.38 2.77 4.25
CA ALA A 192 -10.97 3.08 4.41
C ALA A 192 -10.47 2.33 5.65
N ARG A 193 -9.51 1.40 5.48
CA ARG A 193 -8.97 0.57 6.55
C ARG A 193 -7.51 0.92 6.83
N PRO A 194 -7.05 0.89 8.08
CA PRO A 194 -5.67 1.17 8.44
C PRO A 194 -4.70 0.27 7.67
N TRP A 195 -3.69 0.89 7.07
CA TRP A 195 -2.68 0.25 6.25
C TRP A 195 -1.31 0.77 6.64
N LEU A 196 -0.40 -0.15 6.95
CA LEU A 196 0.99 0.15 7.30
C LEU A 196 1.90 -0.62 6.36
N ALA A 197 2.80 0.09 5.68
CA ALA A 197 3.86 -0.49 4.88
C ALA A 197 5.21 -0.32 5.57
N ILE A 198 5.88 -1.43 5.88
CA ILE A 198 7.21 -1.46 6.48
C ILE A 198 8.23 -1.89 5.43
N PHE A 199 9.23 -1.06 5.18
CA PHE A 199 10.29 -1.33 4.21
C PHE A 199 11.68 -1.42 4.88
N ASN A 200 11.75 -1.32 6.21
CA ASN A 200 12.91 -1.70 7.01
C ASN A 200 12.51 -2.72 8.09
N ARG A 201 13.09 -3.93 8.05
CA ARG A 201 12.78 -5.00 9.01
C ARG A 201 13.05 -4.62 10.46
N SER A 202 13.98 -3.68 10.72
CA SER A 202 14.29 -3.29 12.09
C SER A 202 13.16 -2.52 12.76
N ALA A 203 12.21 -1.98 12.00
CA ALA A 203 11.13 -1.13 12.49
C ALA A 203 9.91 -1.89 13.05
N ILE A 204 9.88 -3.21 12.92
CA ILE A 204 8.76 -4.05 13.35
C ILE A 204 9.30 -5.22 14.19
N SER A 205 8.55 -5.63 15.20
CA SER A 205 8.85 -6.86 15.96
C SER A 205 8.75 -8.10 15.07
N ALA A 206 9.35 -9.22 15.50
CA ALA A 206 9.11 -10.51 14.88
C ALA A 206 7.59 -10.87 14.87
N PRO A 207 7.13 -11.69 13.91
CA PRO A 207 5.76 -12.16 13.86
C PRO A 207 5.42 -13.00 15.11
N ASN A 208 4.36 -12.63 15.82
CA ASN A 208 3.72 -13.48 16.81
C ASN A 208 2.49 -14.13 16.18
N TRP A 209 2.55 -15.43 15.86
CA TRP A 209 1.47 -16.14 15.17
C TRP A 209 0.30 -16.39 16.12
N LEU A 210 -0.89 -16.01 15.68
CA LEU A 210 -2.13 -16.29 16.40
C LEU A 210 -2.58 -17.71 16.08
N ASP A 211 -3.07 -18.40 17.11
CA ASP A 211 -3.78 -19.67 16.95
C ASP A 211 -5.26 -19.45 16.58
#